data_AF-A0AAX1XGG2-F1
#
_entry.id   AF-A0AAX1XGG2-F1
#
_cell.length_a   1.000
_cell.length_b   1.000
_cell.length_c   1.000
_cell.angle_alpha   90.00
_cell.angle_beta   90.00
_cell.angle_gamma   90.00
#
_symmetry.space_group_name_H-M   'P 1'
#
loop_
_entity.id
_entity.type
_entity.pdbx_description
1 polymer ?
#
loop_
_entity_poly.entity_id
_entity_poly.type
_entity_poly.pdbx_seq_one_letter_code
_entity_poly.pdbx_strand_id
1 'polypeptide(L)'
;MSELDHLESLFDRVEYLQNLLVAEATGGTGDNSDYQTIRAELLGNPTVAQMIPRFVKTNRNLEQFWQFIKFEYGSYAERRQFLWQEFNPLLEFLEKGQSHPAQQSISEVLQNFDSESIHHAWTKALERKVRDPEGAITIARTILESVCKHILDEKGVEYNSTSIELSELYKLTAKELNMAPEQHNESIFKQILGGCSGIVNGLGTLRNKLGDAHGQGKRPVKPQARHAELAVNLAGTMSLFLISTYEANKT
;
A
#
# COMPACT_ATOMS: atom_id res chain seq x y z
N MET A 1 9.50 31.99 -7.94
CA MET A 1 9.22 30.59 -7.59
C MET A 1 10.53 30.03 -7.11
N SER A 2 10.53 29.47 -5.90
CA SER A 2 11.70 28.80 -5.35
C SER A 2 12.02 27.56 -6.20
N GLU A 3 13.28 27.21 -6.38
CA GLU A 3 13.64 25.89 -6.94
C GLU A 3 13.07 24.75 -6.08
N LEU A 4 12.65 25.00 -4.84
CA LEU A 4 12.01 23.98 -4.02
C LEU A 4 10.54 23.73 -4.36
N ASP A 5 9.90 24.65 -5.11
CA ASP A 5 8.45 24.59 -5.41
C ASP A 5 8.09 23.47 -6.39
N HIS A 6 9.06 22.95 -7.15
CA HIS A 6 8.85 21.86 -8.12
C HIS A 6 9.16 20.46 -7.56
N LEU A 7 9.63 20.37 -6.32
CA LEU A 7 9.91 19.10 -5.65
C LEU A 7 8.62 18.57 -5.01
N GLU A 8 7.95 17.66 -5.73
CA GLU A 8 6.61 17.15 -5.39
C GLU A 8 6.65 16.06 -4.31
N SER A 9 7.75 15.30 -4.21
CA SER A 9 7.87 14.17 -3.29
C SER A 9 9.05 14.27 -2.31
N LEU A 10 9.05 13.42 -1.28
CA LEU A 10 10.20 13.26 -0.38
C LEU A 10 11.42 12.69 -1.11
N PHE A 11 11.20 11.84 -2.13
CA PHE A 11 12.27 11.32 -2.96
C PHE A 11 12.98 12.46 -3.69
N ASP A 12 12.23 13.34 -4.36
CA ASP A 12 12.78 14.49 -5.10
C ASP A 12 13.59 15.41 -4.18
N ARG A 13 13.11 15.63 -2.95
CA ARG A 13 13.81 16.45 -1.95
C ARG A 13 15.13 15.83 -1.48
N VAL A 14 15.16 14.51 -1.27
CA VAL A 14 16.39 13.80 -0.88
C VAL A 14 17.38 13.74 -2.05
N GLU A 15 16.90 13.51 -3.26
CA GLU A 15 17.72 13.51 -4.48
C GLU A 15 18.31 14.90 -4.74
N TYR A 16 17.51 15.95 -4.64
CA TYR A 16 17.98 17.32 -4.75
C TYR A 16 19.06 17.63 -3.70
N LEU A 17 18.83 17.25 -2.44
CA LEU A 17 19.81 17.43 -1.37
C LEU A 17 21.13 16.70 -1.67
N GLN A 18 21.08 15.46 -2.16
CA GLN A 18 22.28 14.70 -2.53
C GLN A 18 23.05 15.42 -3.65
N ASN A 19 22.35 15.87 -4.70
CA ASN A 19 22.96 16.56 -5.83
C ASN A 19 23.58 17.90 -5.42
N LEU A 20 22.90 18.65 -4.55
CA LEU A 20 23.40 19.90 -3.99
C LEU A 20 24.71 19.67 -3.20
N LEU A 21 24.76 18.62 -2.38
CA LEU A 21 25.97 18.27 -1.62
C LEU A 21 27.10 17.75 -2.50
N VAL A 22 26.78 17.02 -3.56
CA VAL A 22 27.75 16.58 -4.58
C VAL A 22 28.35 17.80 -5.29
N ALA A 23 27.53 18.77 -5.67
CA ALA A 23 28.00 20.01 -6.31
C ALA A 23 28.97 20.74 -5.38
N GLU A 24 28.59 20.98 -4.12
CA GLU A 24 29.44 21.64 -3.13
C GLU A 24 30.77 20.87 -2.90
N ALA A 25 30.70 19.54 -2.78
CA ALA A 25 31.88 18.71 -2.54
C ALA A 25 32.87 18.63 -3.72
N THR A 26 32.42 19.01 -4.93
CA THR A 26 33.19 18.90 -6.18
C THR A 26 33.52 20.26 -6.82
N GLY A 27 33.42 21.34 -6.03
CA GLY A 27 33.82 22.69 -6.44
C GLY A 27 32.76 23.44 -7.26
N GLY A 28 31.53 22.91 -7.32
CA GLY A 28 30.35 23.69 -7.68
C GLY A 28 29.87 24.55 -6.51
N THR A 29 28.74 25.21 -6.69
CA THR A 29 28.11 26.07 -5.66
C THR A 29 26.72 25.55 -5.34
N GLY A 30 26.51 25.09 -4.10
CA GLY A 30 25.17 24.81 -3.59
C GLY A 30 24.50 26.05 -3.00
N ASP A 31 23.17 26.13 -3.05
CA ASP A 31 22.44 27.17 -2.32
C ASP A 31 22.29 26.78 -0.83
N ASN A 32 22.85 27.59 0.06
CA ASN A 32 22.82 27.30 1.49
C ASN A 32 21.42 27.44 2.10
N SER A 33 20.57 28.32 1.57
CA SER A 33 19.18 28.47 2.01
C SER A 33 18.38 27.21 1.66
N ASP A 34 18.57 26.68 0.46
CA ASP A 34 17.91 25.44 0.03
C ASP A 34 18.36 24.24 0.85
N TYR A 35 19.67 24.13 1.09
CA TYR A 35 20.23 23.12 2.00
C TYR A 35 19.55 23.17 3.38
N GLN A 36 19.45 24.36 3.98
CA GLN A 36 18.87 24.53 5.31
C GLN A 36 17.37 24.22 5.34
N THR A 37 16.64 24.63 4.31
CA THR A 37 15.21 24.41 4.18
C THR A 37 14.90 22.92 4.05
N ILE A 38 15.50 22.25 3.07
CA ILE A 38 15.30 20.80 2.87
C ILE A 38 15.78 20.02 4.10
N ARG A 39 16.93 20.38 4.68
CA ARG A 39 17.42 19.72 5.89
C ARG A 39 16.40 19.81 7.04
N ALA A 40 15.78 20.96 7.26
CA ALA A 40 14.78 21.12 8.31
C ALA A 40 13.53 20.28 8.04
N GLU A 41 13.05 20.24 6.80
CA GLU A 41 11.91 19.43 6.38
C GLU A 41 12.16 17.93 6.55
N LEU A 42 13.31 17.43 6.06
CA LEU A 42 13.66 16.01 6.13
C LEU A 42 13.86 15.54 7.57
N LEU A 43 14.43 16.39 8.44
CA LEU A 43 14.55 16.08 9.87
C LEU A 43 13.22 16.19 10.63
N GLY A 44 12.24 16.92 10.08
CA GLY A 44 10.88 16.98 10.61
C GLY A 44 10.06 15.71 10.34
N ASN A 45 10.45 14.90 9.35
CA ASN A 45 9.80 13.62 9.07
C ASN A 45 10.41 12.50 9.94
N PRO A 46 9.64 11.82 10.82
CA PRO A 46 10.18 10.84 11.76
C PRO A 46 10.92 9.66 11.11
N THR A 47 10.41 9.16 9.99
CA THR A 47 10.99 8.02 9.27
C THR A 47 12.29 8.43 8.58
N VAL A 48 12.27 9.54 7.85
CA VAL A 48 13.47 10.07 7.17
C VAL A 48 14.53 10.47 8.20
N ALA A 49 14.15 11.10 9.31
CA ALA A 49 15.06 11.50 10.37
C ALA A 49 15.82 10.33 11.00
N GLN A 50 15.30 9.10 10.95
CA GLN A 50 16.03 7.91 11.40
C GLN A 50 17.06 7.46 10.37
N MET A 51 16.72 7.49 9.08
CA MET A 51 17.53 6.92 7.99
C MET A 51 18.49 7.90 7.31
N ILE A 52 18.26 9.21 7.44
CA ILE A 52 19.10 10.23 6.79
C ILE A 52 20.55 10.17 7.32
N PRO A 53 21.57 10.38 6.46
CA PRO A 53 22.97 10.26 6.87
C PRO A 53 23.33 11.13 8.06
N ARG A 54 24.17 10.60 8.95
CA ARG A 54 24.53 11.28 10.21
C ARG A 54 25.14 12.67 9.96
N PHE A 55 25.96 12.81 8.92
CA PHE A 55 26.62 14.09 8.62
C PHE A 55 25.61 15.19 8.23
N VAL A 56 24.45 14.84 7.65
CA VAL A 56 23.37 15.81 7.40
C VAL A 56 22.74 16.28 8.72
N LYS A 57 22.65 15.39 9.73
CA LYS A 57 22.14 15.76 11.06
C LYS A 57 23.11 16.68 11.79
N THR A 58 24.41 16.52 11.62
CA THR A 58 25.42 17.30 12.36
C THR A 58 25.77 18.61 11.69
N ASN A 59 25.82 18.65 10.35
CA ASN A 59 26.18 19.84 9.59
C ASN A 59 24.93 20.70 9.38
N ARG A 60 24.94 21.94 9.88
CA ARG A 60 23.79 22.86 9.86
C ARG A 60 23.74 23.78 8.65
N ASN A 61 24.83 23.86 7.90
CA ASN A 61 24.98 24.68 6.70
C ASN A 61 26.02 24.04 5.77
N LEU A 62 26.12 24.55 4.53
CA LEU A 62 27.05 24.04 3.53
C LEU A 62 28.52 24.22 3.94
N GLU A 63 28.84 25.30 4.65
CA GLU A 63 30.21 25.52 5.14
C GLU A 63 30.69 24.40 6.08
N GLN A 64 29.84 24.00 7.05
CA GLN A 64 30.14 22.89 7.95
C GLN A 64 30.27 21.57 7.20
N PHE A 65 29.39 21.33 6.23
CA PHE A 65 29.49 20.17 5.35
C PHE A 65 30.80 20.16 4.55
N TRP A 66 31.19 21.29 3.98
CA TRP A 66 32.43 21.43 3.23
C TRP A 66 33.66 21.14 4.09
N GLN A 67 33.71 21.68 5.32
CA GLN A 67 34.79 21.38 6.26
C GLN A 67 34.85 19.88 6.57
N PHE A 68 33.71 19.24 6.78
CA PHE A 68 33.65 17.79 6.99
C PHE A 68 34.21 17.01 5.79
N ILE A 69 33.63 17.20 4.61
CA ILE A 69 33.91 16.32 3.46
C ILE A 69 35.31 16.50 2.89
N LYS A 70 35.87 17.73 2.96
CA LYS A 70 37.19 18.02 2.36
C LYS A 70 38.35 17.40 3.13
N PHE A 71 38.19 17.20 4.45
CA PHE A 71 39.20 16.56 5.29
C PHE A 71 39.04 15.05 5.34
N GLU A 72 37.82 14.54 5.15
CA GLU A 72 37.54 13.10 5.11
C GLU A 72 38.03 12.47 3.79
N TYR A 73 37.84 13.16 2.65
CA TYR A 73 38.13 12.61 1.33
C TYR A 73 38.95 13.58 0.45
N GLY A 74 40.04 13.06 -0.12
CA GLY A 74 41.02 13.84 -0.87
C GLY A 74 40.63 14.12 -2.31
N SER A 75 39.88 13.22 -2.96
CA SER A 75 39.48 13.36 -4.37
C SER A 75 37.99 13.61 -4.57
N TYR A 76 37.63 14.25 -5.68
CA TYR A 76 36.23 14.45 -6.06
C TYR A 76 35.49 13.13 -6.32
N ALA A 77 36.21 12.10 -6.77
CA ALA A 77 35.63 10.78 -7.00
C ALA A 77 35.20 10.13 -5.67
N GLU A 78 36.07 10.13 -4.67
CA GLU A 78 35.77 9.58 -3.33
C GLU A 78 34.61 10.32 -2.68
N ARG A 79 34.56 11.65 -2.78
CA ARG A 79 33.47 12.46 -2.21
C ARG A 79 32.11 12.10 -2.82
N ARG A 80 32.03 11.98 -4.15
CA ARG A 80 30.79 11.56 -4.82
C ARG A 80 30.37 10.17 -4.41
N GLN A 81 31.32 9.24 -4.42
CA GLN A 81 31.06 7.86 -4.05
C GLN A 81 30.52 7.75 -2.62
N PHE A 82 31.13 8.45 -1.67
CA PHE A 82 30.66 8.52 -0.29
C PHE A 82 29.22 9.05 -0.21
N LEU A 83 28.94 10.20 -0.84
CA LEU A 83 27.61 10.81 -0.81
C LEU A 83 26.55 9.88 -1.43
N TRP A 84 26.84 9.27 -2.57
CA TRP A 84 25.93 8.29 -3.18
C TRP A 84 25.68 7.11 -2.26
N GLN A 85 26.73 6.52 -1.69
CA GLN A 85 26.62 5.36 -0.79
C GLN A 85 25.81 5.67 0.46
N GLU A 86 26.02 6.83 1.09
CA GLU A 86 25.32 7.20 2.33
C GLU A 86 23.83 7.49 2.09
N PHE A 87 23.47 8.11 0.97
CA PHE A 87 22.08 8.43 0.65
C PHE A 87 21.32 7.25 0.03
N ASN A 88 22.02 6.27 -0.57
CA ASN A 88 21.39 5.15 -1.28
C ASN A 88 20.33 4.39 -0.44
N PRO A 89 20.55 4.05 0.84
CA PRO A 89 19.54 3.35 1.64
C PRO A 89 18.23 4.13 1.80
N LEU A 90 18.31 5.45 1.96
CA LEU A 90 17.14 6.32 2.09
C LEU A 90 16.44 6.49 0.74
N LEU A 91 17.20 6.68 -0.35
CA LEU A 91 16.64 6.80 -1.69
C LEU A 91 15.95 5.50 -2.13
N GLU A 92 16.58 4.34 -1.92
CA GLU A 92 15.94 3.04 -2.20
C GLU A 92 14.66 2.83 -1.39
N PHE A 93 14.65 3.26 -0.12
CA PHE A 93 13.46 3.18 0.72
C PHE A 93 12.33 4.07 0.19
N LEU A 94 12.64 5.30 -0.22
CA LEU A 94 11.65 6.23 -0.76
C LEU A 94 11.17 5.83 -2.17
N GLU A 95 12.05 5.25 -3.00
CA GLU A 95 11.75 4.75 -4.34
C GLU A 95 10.82 3.54 -4.31
N LYS A 96 11.01 2.63 -3.34
CA LYS A 96 10.12 1.49 -3.09
C LYS A 96 8.76 1.90 -2.48
N GLY A 97 8.57 3.20 -2.21
CA GLY A 97 7.40 3.77 -1.54
C GLY A 97 7.45 3.58 -0.02
N GLN A 98 6.64 4.36 0.72
CA GLN A 98 6.43 4.19 2.16
C GLN A 98 5.73 2.85 2.46
N SER A 99 6.43 1.73 2.28
CA SER A 99 6.11 0.49 2.97
C SER A 99 6.70 0.66 4.36
N HIS A 100 5.93 1.27 5.26
CA HIS A 100 6.15 0.98 6.67
C HIS A 100 6.12 -0.55 6.79
N PRO A 101 7.08 -1.23 7.43
CA PRO A 101 6.97 -2.67 7.66
C PRO A 101 5.70 -3.09 8.43
N ALA A 102 4.91 -2.12 8.93
CA ALA A 102 3.63 -2.32 9.60
C ALA A 102 2.40 -2.02 8.72
N GLN A 103 2.57 -1.52 7.49
CA GLN A 103 1.49 -1.35 6.51
C GLN A 103 1.88 -2.09 5.24
N GLN A 104 1.77 -3.41 5.29
CA GLN A 104 1.85 -4.23 4.09
C GLN A 104 0.77 -3.76 3.11
N SER A 105 1.14 -3.53 1.85
CA SER A 105 0.14 -3.19 0.84
C SER A 105 -0.81 -4.37 0.63
N ILE A 106 -2.05 -4.10 0.17
CA ILE A 106 -3.00 -5.17 -0.19
C ILE A 106 -2.32 -6.16 -1.16
N SER A 107 -1.48 -5.66 -2.08
CA SER A 107 -0.77 -6.49 -3.05
C SER A 107 0.22 -7.44 -2.37
N GLU A 108 1.01 -6.95 -1.41
CA GLU A 108 2.01 -7.76 -0.68
C GLU A 108 1.36 -8.86 0.14
N VAL A 109 0.29 -8.54 0.87
CA VAL A 109 -0.40 -9.55 1.69
C VAL A 109 -1.04 -10.63 0.84
N LEU A 110 -1.70 -10.23 -0.26
CA LEU A 110 -2.29 -11.18 -1.19
C LEU A 110 -1.23 -12.04 -1.90
N GLN A 111 -0.02 -11.54 -2.09
CA GLN A 111 1.10 -12.30 -2.66
C GLN A 111 1.63 -13.35 -1.68
N ASN A 112 1.74 -13.01 -0.39
CA ASN A 112 2.29 -13.90 0.65
C ASN A 112 1.30 -14.97 1.13
N PHE A 113 -0.01 -14.72 1.00
CA PHE A 113 -1.07 -15.64 1.43
C PHE A 113 -1.22 -16.89 0.54
N ASP A 114 -0.39 -17.02 -0.50
CA ASP A 114 -0.15 -18.27 -1.22
C ASP A 114 -1.34 -18.81 -2.06
N SER A 115 -1.79 -17.99 -3.02
CA SER A 115 -2.10 -18.57 -4.32
C SER A 115 -1.68 -17.64 -5.44
N GLU A 116 -0.87 -18.15 -6.37
CA GLU A 116 -0.57 -17.48 -7.64
C GLU A 116 -1.86 -17.00 -8.34
N SER A 117 -2.95 -17.75 -8.12
CA SER A 117 -4.30 -17.43 -8.56
C SER A 117 -4.87 -16.12 -7.97
N ILE A 118 -4.77 -15.90 -6.66
CA ILE A 118 -5.30 -14.68 -6.00
C ILE A 118 -4.50 -13.46 -6.41
N HIS A 119 -3.17 -13.55 -6.46
CA HIS A 119 -2.34 -12.43 -6.91
C HIS A 119 -2.63 -12.07 -8.38
N HIS A 120 -2.69 -13.09 -9.26
CA HIS A 120 -3.04 -12.87 -10.66
C HIS A 120 -4.45 -12.26 -10.81
N ALA A 121 -5.41 -12.74 -10.02
CA ALA A 121 -6.75 -12.15 -9.98
C ALA A 121 -6.71 -10.69 -9.54
N TRP A 122 -5.96 -10.34 -8.49
CA TRP A 122 -5.83 -8.97 -8.01
C TRP A 122 -5.27 -8.02 -9.08
N THR A 123 -4.14 -8.36 -9.69
CA THR A 123 -3.53 -7.55 -10.77
C THR A 123 -4.50 -7.35 -11.93
N LYS A 124 -5.18 -8.42 -12.34
CA LYS A 124 -6.18 -8.37 -13.41
C LYS A 124 -7.38 -7.50 -13.05
N ALA A 125 -7.80 -7.50 -11.78
CA ALA A 125 -8.85 -6.61 -11.28
C ALA A 125 -8.42 -5.15 -11.42
N LEU A 126 -7.18 -4.81 -11.01
CA LEU A 126 -6.61 -3.46 -11.11
C LEU A 126 -6.58 -2.95 -12.56
N GLU A 127 -6.08 -3.76 -13.49
CA GLU A 127 -6.00 -3.40 -14.92
C GLU A 127 -7.36 -3.14 -15.55
N ARG A 128 -8.38 -3.90 -15.12
CA ARG A 128 -9.72 -3.87 -15.72
C ARG A 128 -10.62 -2.76 -15.17
N LYS A 129 -10.32 -2.14 -14.02
CA LYS A 129 -11.19 -1.14 -13.37
C LYS A 129 -11.71 -0.06 -14.33
N VAL A 130 -10.87 0.40 -15.25
CA VAL A 130 -11.20 1.49 -16.19
C VAL A 130 -11.85 0.97 -17.48
N ARG A 131 -11.31 -0.12 -18.06
CA ARG A 131 -11.69 -0.60 -19.41
C ARG A 131 -12.79 -1.66 -19.39
N ASP A 132 -12.92 -2.38 -18.29
CA ASP A 132 -13.88 -3.47 -18.06
C ASP A 132 -14.38 -3.44 -16.60
N PRO A 133 -15.21 -2.44 -16.21
CA PRO A 133 -15.68 -2.29 -14.83
C PRO A 133 -16.45 -3.51 -14.31
N GLU A 134 -17.24 -4.16 -15.17
CA GLU A 134 -18.02 -5.35 -14.80
C GLU A 134 -17.13 -6.57 -14.55
N GLY A 135 -16.13 -6.79 -15.41
CA GLY A 135 -15.12 -7.82 -15.19
C GLY A 135 -14.29 -7.56 -13.93
N ALA A 136 -13.91 -6.31 -13.66
CA ALA A 136 -13.22 -5.94 -12.42
C ALA A 136 -14.05 -6.23 -11.15
N ILE A 137 -15.35 -5.95 -11.17
CA ILE A 137 -16.29 -6.30 -10.07
C ILE A 137 -16.37 -7.81 -9.89
N THR A 138 -16.45 -8.56 -11.00
CA THR A 138 -16.51 -10.03 -10.95
C THR A 138 -15.24 -10.60 -10.32
N ILE A 139 -14.07 -10.08 -10.70
CA ILE A 139 -12.79 -10.49 -10.14
C ILE A 139 -12.70 -10.13 -8.65
N ALA A 140 -13.18 -8.95 -8.24
CA ALA A 140 -13.21 -8.55 -6.82
C ALA A 140 -13.99 -9.56 -5.96
N ARG A 141 -15.13 -10.07 -6.45
CA ARG A 141 -15.90 -11.15 -5.81
C ARG A 141 -15.08 -12.43 -5.72
N THR A 142 -14.44 -12.83 -6.82
CA THR A 142 -13.62 -14.05 -6.88
C THR A 142 -12.47 -14.02 -5.88
N ILE A 143 -11.81 -12.87 -5.69
CA ILE A 143 -10.72 -12.73 -4.72
C ILE A 143 -11.22 -13.02 -3.30
N LEU A 144 -12.32 -12.40 -2.88
CA LEU A 144 -12.90 -12.66 -1.57
C LEU A 144 -13.34 -14.12 -1.39
N GLU A 145 -13.93 -14.70 -2.43
CA GLU A 145 -14.34 -16.11 -2.42
C GLU A 145 -13.14 -17.03 -2.23
N SER A 146 -12.07 -16.82 -3.00
CA SER A 146 -10.83 -17.61 -2.90
C SER A 146 -10.16 -17.49 -1.53
N VAL A 147 -10.10 -16.27 -0.97
CA VAL A 147 -9.53 -16.05 0.36
C VAL A 147 -10.34 -16.77 1.43
N CYS A 148 -11.67 -16.65 1.41
CA CYS A 148 -12.53 -17.32 2.38
C CYS A 148 -12.42 -18.85 2.27
N LYS A 149 -12.43 -19.40 1.04
CA LYS A 149 -12.25 -20.84 0.80
C LYS A 149 -10.93 -21.33 1.36
N HIS A 150 -9.83 -20.65 1.04
CA HIS A 150 -8.50 -21.02 1.52
C HIS A 150 -8.43 -21.02 3.06
N ILE A 151 -8.97 -20.00 3.73
CA ILE A 151 -9.01 -19.93 5.20
C ILE A 151 -9.80 -21.11 5.78
N LEU A 152 -10.97 -21.42 5.21
CA LEU A 152 -11.81 -22.53 5.68
C LEU A 152 -11.18 -23.90 5.43
N ASP A 153 -10.56 -24.08 4.25
CA ASP A 153 -9.84 -25.31 3.88
C ASP A 153 -8.69 -25.58 4.87
N GLU A 154 -7.88 -24.57 5.17
CA GLU A 154 -6.79 -24.67 6.15
C GLU A 154 -7.28 -24.88 7.59
N LYS A 155 -8.45 -24.32 7.95
CA LYS A 155 -9.09 -24.56 9.26
C LYS A 155 -9.80 -25.91 9.33
N GLY A 156 -9.90 -26.65 8.22
CA GLY A 156 -10.58 -27.94 8.15
C GLY A 156 -12.11 -27.83 8.30
N VAL A 157 -12.70 -26.70 7.91
CA VAL A 157 -14.15 -26.48 7.99
C VAL A 157 -14.83 -26.86 6.69
N GLU A 158 -15.76 -27.80 6.75
CA GLU A 158 -16.51 -28.24 5.58
C GLU A 158 -17.53 -27.17 5.14
N TYR A 159 -17.58 -26.94 3.83
CA TYR A 159 -18.59 -26.11 3.18
C TYR A 159 -18.96 -26.69 1.81
N ASN A 160 -20.13 -26.33 1.29
CA ASN A 160 -20.55 -26.77 -0.03
C ASN A 160 -19.83 -25.98 -1.13
N SER A 161 -18.71 -26.51 -1.62
CA SER A 161 -17.87 -25.85 -2.63
C SER A 161 -18.58 -25.54 -3.96
N THR A 162 -19.71 -26.19 -4.25
CA THR A 162 -20.42 -26.11 -5.54
C THR A 162 -21.55 -25.09 -5.54
N SER A 163 -22.21 -24.85 -4.40
CA SER A 163 -23.40 -23.99 -4.33
C SER A 163 -23.37 -22.93 -3.22
N ILE A 164 -22.27 -22.80 -2.47
CA ILE A 164 -22.19 -21.80 -1.41
C ILE A 164 -22.14 -20.38 -2.00
N GLU A 165 -22.96 -19.49 -1.45
CA GLU A 165 -22.92 -18.08 -1.79
C GLU A 165 -21.83 -17.36 -0.99
N LEU A 166 -21.28 -16.27 -1.56
CA LEU A 166 -20.20 -15.51 -0.92
C LEU A 166 -20.58 -15.02 0.49
N SER A 167 -21.84 -14.63 0.70
CA SER A 167 -22.31 -14.14 2.00
C SER A 167 -22.35 -15.24 3.06
N GLU A 168 -22.61 -16.49 2.66
CA GLU A 168 -22.58 -17.65 3.56
C GLU A 168 -21.15 -18.07 3.85
N LEU A 169 -20.32 -18.13 2.81
CA LEU A 169 -18.88 -18.43 2.92
C LEU A 169 -18.16 -17.46 3.87
N TYR A 170 -18.44 -16.16 3.74
CA TYR A 170 -17.89 -15.15 4.64
C TYR A 170 -18.40 -15.29 6.07
N LYS A 171 -19.67 -15.64 6.29
CA LYS A 171 -20.19 -15.87 7.65
C LYS A 171 -19.47 -17.02 8.36
N LEU A 172 -19.24 -18.13 7.65
CA LEU A 172 -18.45 -19.24 8.18
C LEU A 172 -17.04 -18.78 8.53
N THR A 173 -16.37 -18.13 7.58
CA THR A 173 -15.01 -17.61 7.77
C THR A 173 -14.92 -16.64 8.96
N ALA A 174 -15.83 -15.67 9.03
CA ALA A 174 -15.87 -14.69 10.10
C ALA A 174 -16.09 -15.36 11.47
N LYS A 175 -16.95 -16.38 11.55
CA LYS A 175 -17.17 -17.13 12.79
C LYS A 175 -15.89 -17.84 13.27
N GLU A 176 -15.19 -18.51 12.36
CA GLU A 176 -13.94 -19.22 12.66
C GLU A 176 -12.78 -18.28 13.06
N LEU A 177 -12.81 -17.04 12.56
CA LEU A 177 -11.83 -16.02 12.90
C LEU A 177 -12.21 -15.16 14.11
N ASN A 178 -13.32 -15.47 14.80
CA ASN A 178 -13.86 -14.68 15.91
C ASN A 178 -14.24 -13.23 15.50
N MET A 179 -14.78 -13.07 14.30
CA MET A 179 -15.17 -11.80 13.68
C MET A 179 -16.68 -11.70 13.44
N ALA A 180 -17.48 -12.67 13.87
CA ALA A 180 -18.94 -12.56 13.77
C ALA A 180 -19.46 -11.59 14.84
N PRO A 181 -20.38 -10.66 14.52
CA PRO A 181 -20.92 -9.70 15.49
C PRO A 181 -21.46 -10.35 16.77
N GLU A 182 -22.02 -11.55 16.68
CA GLU A 182 -22.57 -12.29 17.81
C GLU A 182 -21.51 -12.77 18.80
N GLN A 183 -20.23 -12.80 18.41
CA GLN A 183 -19.10 -13.21 19.27
C GLN A 183 -18.52 -12.07 20.11
N HIS A 184 -19.01 -10.84 19.94
CA HIS A 184 -18.55 -9.64 20.66
C HIS A 184 -19.65 -9.08 21.55
N ASN A 185 -19.31 -8.32 22.59
CA ASN A 185 -20.30 -7.70 23.48
C ASN A 185 -20.46 -6.20 23.20
N GLU A 186 -19.37 -5.55 22.82
CA GLU A 186 -19.28 -4.12 22.57
C GLU A 186 -20.08 -3.75 21.32
N SER A 187 -21.03 -2.83 21.48
CA SER A 187 -21.90 -2.37 20.39
C SER A 187 -21.13 -1.83 19.19
N ILE A 188 -19.99 -1.18 19.43
CA ILE A 188 -19.16 -0.61 18.37
C ILE A 188 -18.54 -1.68 17.46
N PHE A 189 -18.05 -2.79 18.03
CA PHE A 189 -17.49 -3.89 17.24
C PHE A 189 -18.59 -4.59 16.44
N LYS A 190 -19.77 -4.80 17.05
CA LYS A 190 -20.94 -5.34 16.33
C LYS A 190 -21.32 -4.50 15.12
N GLN A 191 -21.32 -3.17 15.26
CA GLN A 191 -21.66 -2.27 14.17
C GLN A 191 -20.65 -2.35 13.03
N ILE A 192 -19.35 -2.35 13.34
CA ILE A 192 -18.29 -2.42 12.34
C ILE A 192 -18.33 -3.77 11.60
N LEU A 193 -18.38 -4.89 12.33
CA LEU A 193 -18.41 -6.24 11.75
C LEU A 193 -19.72 -6.52 10.98
N GLY A 194 -20.83 -5.94 11.44
CA GLY A 194 -22.09 -5.94 10.69
C GLY A 194 -21.99 -5.17 9.38
N GLY A 195 -21.29 -4.02 9.38
CA GLY A 195 -20.97 -3.25 8.18
C GLY A 195 -20.14 -4.05 7.17
N CYS A 196 -19.11 -4.75 7.64
CA CYS A 196 -18.31 -5.68 6.83
C CYS A 196 -19.17 -6.77 6.17
N SER A 197 -20.07 -7.38 6.94
CA SER A 197 -21.04 -8.37 6.41
C SER A 197 -21.94 -7.78 5.32
N GLY A 198 -22.38 -6.52 5.51
CA GLY A 198 -23.16 -5.78 4.52
C GLY A 198 -22.40 -5.53 3.21
N ILE A 199 -21.12 -5.15 3.32
CA ILE A 199 -20.22 -4.95 2.16
C ILE A 199 -20.07 -6.25 1.36
N VAL A 200 -19.76 -7.36 2.04
CA VAL A 200 -19.57 -8.66 1.38
C VAL A 200 -20.85 -9.14 0.70
N ASN A 201 -22.00 -8.99 1.36
CA ASN A 201 -23.29 -9.31 0.76
C ASN A 201 -23.60 -8.42 -0.46
N GLY A 202 -23.26 -7.13 -0.38
CA GLY A 202 -23.35 -6.19 -1.50
C GLY A 202 -22.51 -6.64 -2.70
N LEU A 203 -21.24 -7.00 -2.48
CA LEU A 203 -20.34 -7.50 -3.52
C LEU A 203 -20.82 -8.81 -4.14
N GLY A 204 -21.34 -9.74 -3.30
CA GLY A 204 -21.89 -11.01 -3.77
C GLY A 204 -23.11 -10.84 -4.68
N THR A 205 -24.02 -9.91 -4.34
CA THR A 205 -25.26 -9.66 -5.08
C THR A 205 -25.08 -8.76 -6.31
N LEU A 206 -24.03 -7.93 -6.34
CA LEU A 206 -23.75 -6.99 -7.43
C LEU A 206 -23.61 -7.72 -8.78
N ARG A 207 -22.94 -8.87 -8.82
CA ARG A 207 -22.82 -9.68 -10.05
C ARG A 207 -24.17 -10.15 -10.56
N ASN A 208 -25.04 -10.66 -9.69
CA ASN A 208 -26.32 -11.23 -10.10
C ASN A 208 -27.20 -10.15 -10.74
N LYS A 209 -27.22 -8.94 -10.17
CA LYS A 209 -27.98 -7.80 -10.72
C LYS A 209 -27.39 -7.23 -12.02
N LEU A 210 -26.08 -7.33 -12.21
CA LEU A 210 -25.39 -6.87 -13.42
C LEU A 210 -25.45 -7.90 -14.56
N GLY A 211 -25.30 -9.19 -14.26
CA GLY A 211 -25.41 -10.29 -15.21
C GLY A 211 -26.85 -10.51 -15.70
N ASP A 212 -27.86 -10.30 -14.85
CA ASP A 212 -29.29 -10.29 -15.26
C ASP A 212 -29.68 -9.08 -16.12
N ALA A 213 -28.77 -8.11 -16.31
CA ALA A 213 -29.03 -6.97 -17.20
C ALA A 213 -29.15 -7.37 -18.67
N HIS A 214 -28.85 -8.62 -19.04
CA HIS A 214 -29.20 -9.20 -20.33
C HIS A 214 -30.72 -9.51 -20.49
N GLY A 215 -31.51 -9.47 -19.40
CA GLY A 215 -32.95 -9.78 -19.40
C GLY A 215 -33.89 -8.71 -18.83
N GLN A 216 -33.41 -7.57 -18.34
CA GLN A 216 -34.23 -6.57 -17.64
C GLN A 216 -34.42 -5.25 -18.41
N GLY A 217 -35.59 -5.10 -19.04
CA GLY A 217 -36.29 -3.81 -19.26
C GLY A 217 -35.55 -2.66 -19.98
N LYS A 218 -36.24 -1.52 -20.17
CA LYS A 218 -35.79 -0.41 -21.04
C LYS A 218 -34.52 0.35 -20.59
N ARG A 219 -33.90 0.06 -19.43
CA ARG A 219 -32.72 0.79 -18.90
C ARG A 219 -31.81 -0.07 -17.99
N PRO A 220 -30.87 -0.85 -18.51
CA PRO A 220 -29.87 -1.54 -17.70
C PRO A 220 -28.90 -0.55 -17.05
N VAL A 221 -28.65 -0.69 -15.74
CA VAL A 221 -27.64 0.09 -15.00
C VAL A 221 -26.26 -0.51 -15.28
N LYS A 222 -25.42 0.19 -16.04
CA LYS A 222 -24.04 -0.24 -16.29
C LYS A 222 -23.08 0.32 -15.24
N PRO A 223 -22.21 -0.50 -14.64
CA PRO A 223 -21.21 -0.03 -13.69
C PRO A 223 -20.18 0.84 -14.41
N GLN A 224 -19.89 2.00 -13.83
CA GLN A 224 -18.80 2.88 -14.27
C GLN A 224 -17.51 2.59 -13.49
N ALA A 225 -16.36 3.05 -14.02
CA ALA A 225 -15.04 2.81 -13.44
C ALA A 225 -14.96 3.08 -11.93
N ARG A 226 -15.54 4.18 -11.42
CA ARG A 226 -15.59 4.49 -9.98
C ARG A 226 -16.26 3.42 -9.12
N HIS A 227 -17.26 2.71 -9.65
CA HIS A 227 -17.94 1.64 -8.92
C HIS A 227 -17.08 0.37 -8.88
N ALA A 228 -16.37 0.07 -9.98
CA ALA A 228 -15.41 -1.02 -10.01
C ALA A 228 -14.21 -0.75 -9.10
N GLU A 229 -13.72 0.48 -9.08
CA GLU A 229 -12.66 0.91 -8.17
C GLU A 229 -13.06 0.71 -6.71
N LEU A 230 -14.25 1.19 -6.32
CA LEU A 230 -14.78 0.96 -4.98
C LEU A 230 -14.90 -0.54 -4.67
N ALA A 231 -15.49 -1.33 -5.57
CA ALA A 231 -15.69 -2.76 -5.36
C ALA A 231 -14.37 -3.52 -5.17
N VAL A 232 -13.37 -3.25 -6.01
CA VAL A 232 -12.05 -3.87 -5.91
C VAL A 232 -11.34 -3.44 -4.64
N ASN A 233 -11.39 -2.15 -4.28
CA ASN A 233 -10.72 -1.67 -3.05
C ASN A 233 -11.39 -2.23 -1.79
N LEU A 234 -12.72 -2.34 -1.76
CA LEU A 234 -13.45 -3.00 -0.68
C LEU A 234 -13.08 -4.48 -0.58
N ALA A 235 -13.07 -5.21 -1.70
CA ALA A 235 -12.67 -6.61 -1.72
C ALA A 235 -11.23 -6.83 -1.24
N GLY A 236 -10.30 -5.99 -1.69
CA GLY A 236 -8.90 -6.03 -1.27
C GLY A 236 -8.73 -5.75 0.21
N THR A 237 -9.40 -4.72 0.73
CA THR A 237 -9.35 -4.36 2.17
C THR A 237 -9.94 -5.46 3.05
N MET A 238 -11.08 -6.03 2.63
CA MET A 238 -11.71 -7.14 3.34
C MET A 238 -10.84 -8.39 3.33
N SER A 239 -10.20 -8.70 2.19
CA SER A 239 -9.28 -9.83 2.06
C SER A 239 -8.05 -9.67 2.96
N LEU A 240 -7.43 -8.49 2.93
CA LEU A 240 -6.33 -8.14 3.82
C LEU A 240 -6.71 -8.36 5.28
N PHE A 241 -7.85 -7.83 5.71
CA PHE A 241 -8.28 -7.97 7.10
C PHE A 241 -8.51 -9.43 7.53
N LEU A 242 -9.11 -10.25 6.66
CA LEU A 242 -9.30 -11.69 6.91
C LEU A 242 -7.96 -12.42 7.05
N ILE A 243 -7.03 -12.18 6.12
CA ILE A 243 -5.71 -12.80 6.11
C ILE A 243 -4.91 -12.41 7.35
N SER A 244 -4.81 -11.11 7.65
CA SER A 244 -4.08 -10.64 8.83
C SER A 244 -4.66 -11.20 10.13
N THR A 245 -5.98 -11.33 10.23
CA THR A 245 -6.63 -11.94 11.40
C THR A 245 -6.32 -13.44 11.48
N TYR A 246 -6.33 -14.13 10.35
CA TYR A 246 -6.00 -15.55 10.27
C TYR A 246 -4.55 -15.84 10.68
N GLU A 247 -3.59 -15.05 10.16
CA GLU A 247 -2.17 -15.16 10.51
C GLU A 247 -1.92 -14.85 12.00
N ALA A 248 -2.58 -13.82 12.54
CA ALA A 248 -2.52 -13.49 13.96
C ALA A 248 -3.04 -14.64 14.84
N ASN A 249 -4.05 -15.38 14.38
CA ASN A 249 -4.60 -16.55 15.08
C ASN A 249 -3.77 -17.84 14.92
N LYS A 250 -2.79 -17.88 13.99
CA LYS A 250 -1.84 -19.00 13.84
C LYS A 250 -0.69 -18.94 14.85
N THR A 251 -0.45 -17.78 15.45
CA THR A 251 0.68 -17.50 16.36
C THR A 251 0.25 -17.71 17.81
#